data_AF-A0A1F2ZU14-F1
#
_entry.id   AF-A0A1F2ZU14-F1
#
_cell.length_a   1.000
_cell.length_b   1.000
_cell.length_c   1.000
_cell.angle_alpha   90.00
_cell.angle_beta   90.00
_cell.angle_gamma   90.00
#
_symmetry.space_group_name_H-M   'P 1'
#
loop_
_entity.id
_entity.type
_entity.pdbx_description
1 polymer ?
#
loop_
_entity_poly.entity_id
_entity_poly.type
_entity_poly.pdbx_seq_one_letter_code
_entity_poly.pdbx_strand_id
1 'polypeptide(L)'
;MHRTIVAVAVSTLCLAVAGIGASAQTAPTLQLANPASVNCTQKGGMLQIERRPDGGQYGVCVFADDYQCEEWALFRGECPVGGRRVTGYITPAGRHCAITGGRYTVGAGSSAADEKGTCTRPDGKVCDADGWYAGTC
;
A
#
# COMPACT_ATOMS: atom_id res chain seq x y z
N MET A 1 53.54 -22.33 73.13
CA MET A 1 52.42 -21.91 74.00
C MET A 1 51.33 -21.33 73.10
N HIS A 2 50.13 -21.92 73.12
CA HIS A 2 48.87 -21.50 72.43
C HIS A 2 48.77 -21.71 70.91
N ARG A 3 47.68 -22.18 70.29
CA ARG A 3 46.57 -23.12 70.57
C ARG A 3 45.66 -23.03 69.32
N THR A 4 45.20 -24.16 68.78
CA THR A 4 43.94 -24.33 67.97
C THR A 4 43.87 -23.60 66.60
N ILE A 5 43.08 -23.93 65.57
CA ILE A 5 41.75 -24.52 65.39
C ILE A 5 41.72 -25.28 64.03
N VAL A 6 41.03 -26.42 63.96
CA VAL A 6 40.54 -27.07 62.73
C VAL A 6 39.30 -26.32 62.24
N ALA A 7 39.26 -25.87 60.98
CA ALA A 7 38.05 -25.33 60.36
C ALA A 7 37.65 -26.18 59.15
N VAL A 8 36.56 -26.93 59.34
CA VAL A 8 35.86 -27.75 58.35
C VAL A 8 35.29 -26.82 57.27
N ALA A 9 35.66 -27.05 56.01
CA ALA A 9 35.10 -26.33 54.88
C ALA A 9 33.66 -26.80 54.63
N VAL A 10 32.70 -25.90 54.85
CA VAL A 10 31.28 -26.11 54.56
C VAL A 10 31.07 -25.90 53.05
N SER A 11 30.86 -26.98 52.31
CA SER A 11 30.56 -26.95 50.88
C SER A 11 29.13 -26.47 50.64
N THR A 12 29.01 -25.26 50.07
CA THR A 12 27.74 -24.63 49.68
C THR A 12 27.16 -25.32 48.45
N LEU A 13 26.04 -26.03 48.64
CA LEU A 13 25.22 -26.59 47.56
C LEU A 13 24.31 -25.49 47.00
N CYS A 14 24.74 -24.82 45.94
CA CYS A 14 23.87 -23.95 45.13
C CYS A 14 22.98 -24.81 44.22
N LEU A 15 21.70 -24.94 44.56
CA LEU A 15 20.67 -25.43 43.64
C LEU A 15 20.38 -24.36 42.58
N ALA A 16 20.90 -24.52 41.37
CA ALA A 16 20.48 -23.73 40.22
C ALA A 16 19.16 -24.29 39.66
N VAL A 17 18.06 -23.58 39.88
CA VAL A 17 16.78 -23.84 39.20
C VAL A 17 16.93 -23.37 37.75
N ALA A 18 17.01 -24.32 36.82
CA ALA A 18 16.94 -24.06 35.40
C ALA A 18 15.50 -23.64 35.04
N GLY A 19 15.26 -22.33 34.95
CA GLY A 19 14.04 -21.78 34.36
C GLY A 19 14.01 -22.12 32.87
N ILE A 20 13.09 -23.00 32.48
CA ILE A 20 12.81 -23.33 31.08
C ILE A 20 12.07 -22.13 30.49
N GLY A 21 12.82 -21.19 29.90
CA GLY A 21 12.24 -20.12 29.09
C GLY A 21 11.61 -20.72 27.85
N ALA A 22 10.28 -20.84 27.82
CA ALA A 22 9.54 -21.13 26.61
C ALA A 22 9.66 -19.93 25.66
N SER A 23 10.66 -19.95 24.78
CA SER A 23 10.74 -19.02 23.66
C SER A 23 9.61 -19.33 22.68
N ALA A 24 8.50 -18.59 22.77
CA ALA A 24 7.48 -18.57 21.74
C ALA A 24 8.10 -17.98 20.46
N GLN A 25 8.59 -18.84 19.57
CA GLN A 25 8.97 -18.42 18.23
C GLN A 25 7.69 -18.13 17.47
N THR A 26 7.42 -16.85 17.23
CA THR A 26 6.37 -16.39 16.31
C THR A 26 6.65 -17.02 14.96
N ALA A 27 5.81 -17.97 14.55
CA ALA A 27 5.92 -18.58 13.23
C ALA A 27 5.86 -17.47 12.16
N PRO A 28 6.71 -17.52 11.11
CA PRO A 28 6.67 -16.53 10.05
C PRO A 28 5.27 -16.53 9.44
N THR A 29 4.59 -15.39 9.51
CA THR A 29 3.32 -15.20 8.81
C THR A 29 3.62 -15.23 7.32
N LEU A 30 3.04 -16.21 6.60
CA LEU A 30 3.11 -16.24 5.15
C LEU A 30 2.34 -15.04 4.61
N GLN A 31 3.04 -13.93 4.34
CA GLN A 31 2.46 -12.80 3.62
C GLN A 31 2.46 -13.13 2.13
N LEU A 32 1.29 -13.53 1.62
CA LEU A 32 1.09 -13.67 0.18
C LEU A 32 1.16 -12.28 -0.47
N ALA A 33 2.05 -12.12 -1.45
CA ALA A 33 2.18 -10.85 -2.17
C ALA A 33 0.87 -10.50 -2.90
N ASN A 34 0.54 -9.21 -2.94
CA ASN A 34 -0.62 -8.72 -3.70
C ASN A 34 -0.38 -8.96 -5.21
N PRO A 35 -1.27 -9.69 -5.91
CA PRO A 35 -1.07 -10.01 -7.33
C PRO A 35 -1.06 -8.78 -8.24
N ALA A 36 -1.83 -7.73 -7.92
CA ALA A 36 -1.82 -6.49 -8.69
C ALA A 36 -0.49 -5.75 -8.56
N SER A 37 0.05 -5.72 -7.34
CA SER A 37 1.36 -5.16 -7.02
C SER A 37 2.49 -5.91 -7.75
N VAL A 38 2.45 -7.24 -7.76
CA VAL A 38 3.40 -8.08 -8.51
C VAL A 38 3.27 -7.86 -10.02
N ASN A 39 2.04 -7.76 -10.53
CA ASN A 39 1.81 -7.47 -11.94
C ASN A 39 2.37 -6.10 -12.35
N CYS A 40 2.23 -5.07 -11.51
CA CYS A 40 2.82 -3.74 -11.79
C CYS A 40 4.33 -3.83 -12.05
N THR A 41 5.08 -4.50 -11.17
CA THR A 41 6.54 -4.63 -11.30
C THR A 41 6.92 -5.50 -12.50
N GLN A 42 6.16 -6.57 -12.76
CA GLN A 42 6.36 -7.41 -13.95
C GLN A 42 6.09 -6.68 -15.28
N LYS A 43 5.22 -5.67 -15.28
CA LYS A 43 4.99 -4.79 -16.44
C LYS A 43 6.00 -3.66 -16.55
N GLY A 44 7.02 -3.63 -15.68
CA GLY A 44 8.09 -2.63 -15.70
C GLY A 44 7.72 -1.31 -15.03
N GLY A 45 6.64 -1.27 -14.25
CA GLY A 45 6.29 -0.11 -13.44
C GLY A 45 6.84 -0.18 -12.02
N MET A 46 6.88 0.95 -11.34
CA MET A 46 7.16 1.08 -9.92
C MET A 46 5.85 1.26 -9.16
N LEU A 47 5.60 0.39 -8.18
CA LEU A 47 4.43 0.52 -7.32
C LEU A 47 4.63 1.65 -6.30
N GLN A 48 3.65 2.54 -6.21
CA GLN A 48 3.51 3.54 -5.16
C GLN A 48 2.16 3.36 -4.46
N ILE A 49 2.14 3.54 -3.14
CA ILE A 49 0.88 3.51 -2.39
C ILE A 49 0.45 4.95 -2.13
N GLU A 50 -0.76 5.27 -2.57
CA GLU A 50 -1.37 6.58 -2.40
C GLU A 50 -2.59 6.48 -1.47
N ARG A 51 -2.98 7.62 -0.89
CA ARG A 51 -4.12 7.73 0.03
C ARG A 51 -5.21 8.59 -0.61
N ARG A 52 -6.43 8.08 -0.58
CA ARG A 52 -7.65 8.79 -0.98
C ARG A 52 -8.12 9.76 0.11
N PRO A 53 -9.01 10.72 -0.20
CA PRO A 53 -9.60 11.63 0.79
C PRO A 53 -10.32 10.93 1.96
N ASP A 54 -10.87 9.74 1.74
CA ASP A 54 -11.51 8.90 2.77
C ASP A 54 -10.51 8.20 3.71
N GLY A 55 -9.20 8.35 3.48
CA GLY A 55 -8.13 7.68 4.21
C GLY A 55 -7.77 6.29 3.67
N GLY A 56 -8.54 5.76 2.73
CA GLY A 56 -8.28 4.49 2.06
C GLY A 56 -7.03 4.55 1.19
N GLN A 57 -6.33 3.43 1.05
CA GLN A 57 -5.12 3.33 0.23
C GLN A 57 -5.41 2.63 -1.10
N TYR A 58 -4.61 2.94 -2.11
CA TYR A 58 -4.60 2.26 -3.40
C TYR A 58 -3.19 2.23 -3.99
N GLY A 59 -2.91 1.22 -4.80
CA GLY A 59 -1.64 1.11 -5.50
C GLY A 59 -1.68 1.85 -6.84
N VAL A 60 -0.65 2.63 -7.12
CA VAL A 60 -0.40 3.26 -8.41
C VAL A 60 0.85 2.67 -9.01
N CYS A 61 0.71 2.10 -10.19
CA CYS A 61 1.81 1.66 -11.02
C CYS A 61 2.33 2.83 -11.87
N VAL A 62 3.53 3.30 -11.57
CA VAL A 62 4.18 4.43 -12.26
C VAL A 62 5.20 3.90 -13.26
N PHE A 63 5.10 4.34 -14.50
CA PHE A 63 5.96 4.00 -15.62
C PHE A 63 6.85 5.19 -16.00
N ALA A 64 7.66 5.03 -17.05
CA ALA A 64 8.46 6.11 -17.61
C ALA A 64 7.59 7.33 -18.01
N ASP A 65 8.20 8.52 -18.00
CA ASP A 65 7.54 9.79 -18.34
C ASP A 65 6.26 10.08 -17.53
N ASP A 66 6.19 9.55 -16.31
CA ASP A 66 5.05 9.69 -15.39
C ASP A 66 3.72 9.15 -15.97
N TYR A 67 3.80 8.12 -16.80
CA TYR A 67 2.61 7.37 -17.19
C TYR A 67 2.17 6.48 -16.03
N GLN A 68 0.86 6.35 -15.82
CA GLN A 68 0.36 5.68 -14.62
C GLN A 68 -0.88 4.83 -14.86
N CYS A 69 -1.04 3.81 -14.03
CA CYS A 69 -2.27 3.05 -13.85
C CYS A 69 -2.50 2.81 -12.35
N GLU A 70 -3.75 2.70 -11.92
CA GLU A 70 -4.05 2.04 -10.65
C GLU A 70 -3.74 0.53 -10.80
N GLU A 71 -3.17 -0.09 -9.77
CA GLU A 71 -2.58 -1.44 -9.87
C GLU A 71 -3.62 -2.50 -10.29
N TRP A 72 -4.84 -2.40 -9.80
CA TRP A 72 -5.91 -3.34 -10.12
C TRP A 72 -6.51 -3.07 -11.50
N ALA A 73 -6.63 -1.81 -11.92
CA ALA A 73 -7.02 -1.44 -13.27
C ALA A 73 -6.01 -1.95 -14.30
N LEU A 74 -4.70 -1.88 -14.01
CA LEU A 74 -3.67 -2.51 -14.84
C LEU A 74 -3.81 -4.03 -14.85
N PHE A 75 -4.03 -4.65 -13.68
CA PHE A 75 -4.17 -6.10 -13.55
C PHE A 75 -5.36 -6.64 -14.37
N ARG A 76 -6.49 -5.93 -14.38
CA ARG A 76 -7.70 -6.29 -15.15
C ARG A 76 -7.65 -5.86 -16.62
N GLY A 77 -6.63 -5.10 -17.03
CA GLY A 77 -6.53 -4.57 -18.40
C GLY A 77 -7.44 -3.37 -18.70
N GLU A 78 -8.03 -2.75 -17.68
CA GLU A 78 -8.82 -1.51 -17.78
C GLU A 78 -7.93 -0.27 -17.98
N CYS A 79 -6.68 -0.40 -17.54
CA CYS A 79 -5.61 0.55 -17.82
C CYS A 79 -4.51 -0.14 -18.64
N PRO A 80 -4.03 0.48 -19.74
CA PRO A 80 -3.09 -0.16 -20.66
C PRO A 80 -1.73 -0.42 -20.02
N VAL A 81 -1.05 -1.47 -20.48
CA VAL A 81 0.36 -1.72 -20.15
C VAL A 81 1.20 -0.53 -20.61
N GLY A 82 2.05 -0.01 -19.72
CA GLY A 82 2.80 1.22 -19.94
C GLY A 82 2.12 2.49 -19.43
N GLY A 83 0.88 2.39 -18.92
CA GLY A 83 0.20 3.49 -18.25
C GLY A 83 -0.58 4.44 -19.15
N ARG A 84 -1.28 5.38 -18.54
CA ARG A 84 -1.89 6.55 -19.19
C ARG A 84 -1.10 7.79 -18.82
N ARG A 85 -0.96 8.71 -19.78
CA ARG A 85 -0.33 10.02 -19.54
C ARG A 85 -1.18 10.83 -18.56
N VAL A 86 -0.64 11.19 -17.40
CA VAL A 86 -1.41 11.92 -16.37
C VAL A 86 -1.27 13.44 -16.42
N THR A 87 -0.26 13.95 -17.13
CA THR A 87 0.03 15.40 -17.23
C THR A 87 -1.06 16.23 -17.92
N GLY A 88 -2.11 15.60 -18.44
CA GLY A 88 -3.31 16.27 -18.96
C GLY A 88 -4.45 16.44 -17.95
N TYR A 89 -4.32 15.89 -16.73
CA TYR A 89 -5.33 16.02 -15.68
C TYR A 89 -4.91 17.10 -14.68
N ILE A 90 -5.73 18.14 -14.57
CA ILE A 90 -5.50 19.25 -13.64
C ILE A 90 -5.82 18.83 -12.21
N THR A 91 -6.83 17.98 -12.03
CA THR A 91 -7.33 17.58 -10.71
C THR A 91 -6.87 16.16 -10.33
N PRO A 92 -6.64 15.89 -9.02
CA PRO A 92 -6.41 14.52 -8.54
C PRO A 92 -7.55 13.57 -8.90
N ALA A 93 -8.79 14.06 -8.86
CA ALA A 93 -9.98 13.31 -9.24
C ALA A 93 -10.00 12.90 -10.72
N GLY A 94 -9.63 13.83 -11.62
CA GLY A 94 -9.50 13.55 -13.05
C GLY A 94 -8.40 12.51 -13.33
N ARG A 95 -7.24 12.66 -12.68
CA ARG A 95 -6.15 11.68 -12.74
C ARG A 95 -6.63 10.32 -12.22
N HIS A 96 -7.24 10.27 -11.04
CA HIS A 96 -7.74 9.05 -10.42
C HIS A 96 -8.75 8.33 -11.33
N CYS A 97 -9.69 9.06 -11.92
CA CYS A 97 -10.63 8.50 -12.90
C CYS A 97 -9.92 7.81 -14.06
N ALA A 98 -8.91 8.46 -14.64
CA ALA A 98 -8.19 7.92 -15.78
C ALA A 98 -7.38 6.67 -15.43
N ILE A 99 -6.62 6.72 -14.34
CA ILE A 99 -5.72 5.61 -13.95
C ILE A 99 -6.50 4.39 -13.43
N THR A 100 -7.74 4.58 -12.96
CA THR A 100 -8.68 3.49 -12.62
C THR A 100 -9.40 2.92 -13.85
N GLY A 101 -8.99 3.31 -15.06
CA GLY A 101 -9.53 2.81 -16.33
C GLY A 101 -10.79 3.55 -16.83
N GLY A 102 -11.23 4.57 -16.10
CA GLY A 102 -12.38 5.38 -16.48
C GLY A 102 -12.09 6.44 -17.53
N ARG A 103 -13.16 7.05 -18.03
CA ARG A 103 -13.14 8.20 -18.93
C ARG A 103 -13.59 9.44 -18.18
N TYR A 104 -12.66 10.36 -17.95
CA TYR A 104 -12.95 11.66 -17.34
C TYR A 104 -13.55 12.62 -18.38
N THR A 105 -14.58 13.36 -17.99
CA THR A 105 -15.22 14.41 -18.80
C THR A 105 -15.32 15.69 -17.97
N VAL A 106 -14.69 16.77 -18.45
CA VAL A 106 -14.76 18.09 -17.82
C VAL A 106 -16.20 18.62 -17.90
N GLY A 107 -16.72 19.12 -16.78
CA GLY A 107 -18.07 19.67 -16.66
C GLY A 107 -18.18 21.05 -17.30
N ALA A 108 -19.39 21.38 -17.79
CA ALA A 108 -19.67 22.69 -18.35
C ALA A 108 -19.44 23.81 -17.32
N GLY A 109 -18.79 24.90 -17.73
CA GLY A 109 -18.45 26.02 -16.85
C GLY A 109 -17.17 25.83 -16.02
N SER A 110 -16.49 24.69 -16.18
CA SER A 110 -15.19 24.47 -15.54
C SER A 110 -14.11 25.43 -16.07
N SER A 111 -13.23 25.85 -15.17
CA SER A 111 -12.01 26.60 -15.47
C SER A 111 -10.80 25.79 -15.04
N ALA A 112 -9.58 26.22 -15.40
CA ALA A 112 -8.37 25.58 -14.88
C ALA A 112 -8.21 25.72 -13.35
N ALA A 113 -8.84 26.72 -12.72
CA ALA A 113 -8.75 26.94 -11.28
C ALA A 113 -9.75 26.08 -10.49
N ASP A 114 -10.94 25.83 -11.07
CA ASP A 114 -12.06 25.19 -10.39
C ASP A 114 -12.61 24.01 -11.21
N GLU A 115 -11.73 23.26 -11.87
CA GLU A 115 -12.16 22.19 -12.77
C GLU A 115 -12.98 21.14 -12.01
N LYS A 116 -14.19 20.87 -12.50
CA LYS A 116 -15.05 19.79 -12.05
C LYS A 116 -15.38 18.90 -13.22
N GLY A 117 -15.66 17.63 -12.95
CA GLY A 117 -15.92 16.69 -14.02
C GLY A 117 -16.55 15.40 -13.52
N THR A 118 -16.95 14.59 -14.49
CA THR A 118 -17.53 13.27 -14.25
C THR A 118 -16.56 12.19 -14.68
N CYS A 119 -16.61 11.05 -13.98
CA CYS A 119 -15.91 9.83 -14.35
C CYS A 119 -16.90 8.79 -14.85
N THR A 120 -16.78 8.36 -16.11
CA THR A 120 -17.41 7.12 -16.58
C THR A 120 -16.48 5.95 -16.29
N ARG A 121 -16.83 5.11 -15.32
CA ARG A 121 -16.05 3.95 -14.89
C ARG A 121 -16.02 2.83 -15.96
N PRO A 122 -15.10 1.85 -15.86
CA PRO A 122 -15.08 0.68 -16.76
C PRO A 122 -16.38 -0.12 -16.81
N ASP A 123 -17.15 -0.13 -15.71
CA ASP A 123 -18.47 -0.78 -15.61
C ASP A 123 -19.62 0.07 -16.19
N GLY A 124 -19.32 1.24 -16.75
CA GLY A 124 -20.29 2.17 -17.31
C GLY A 124 -20.98 3.09 -16.30
N LYS A 125 -20.77 2.91 -14.99
CA LYS A 125 -21.32 3.82 -13.97
C LYS A 125 -20.69 5.20 -14.13
N VAL A 126 -21.54 6.23 -14.10
CA VAL A 126 -21.09 7.63 -14.13
C VAL A 126 -21.13 8.21 -12.73
N CYS A 127 -20.00 8.75 -12.29
CA CYS A 127 -19.80 9.37 -10.99
C CYS A 127 -19.37 10.83 -11.16
N ASP A 128 -19.66 11.67 -10.17
CA ASP A 128 -18.83 12.86 -9.96
C ASP A 128 -17.38 12.39 -9.69
N ALA A 129 -16.40 13.06 -10.31
CA ALA A 129 -15.02 12.59 -10.24
C ALA A 129 -14.44 12.74 -8.82
N ASP A 130 -14.78 13.81 -8.09
CA ASP A 130 -14.36 14.00 -6.70
C ASP A 130 -15.01 12.94 -5.81
N GLY A 131 -16.29 12.62 -6.06
CA GLY A 131 -17.00 11.54 -5.38
C GLY A 131 -16.39 10.16 -5.62
N TRP A 132 -16.01 9.84 -6.87
CA TRP A 132 -15.29 8.60 -7.18
C TRP A 132 -13.93 8.54 -6.46
N TYR A 133 -13.18 9.63 -6.49
CA TYR A 133 -11.88 9.70 -5.82
C TYR A 133 -11.99 9.60 -4.30
N ALA A 134 -13.05 10.17 -3.71
CA ALA A 134 -13.34 10.10 -2.29
C ALA A 134 -14.03 8.80 -1.85
N GLY A 135 -14.28 7.84 -2.76
CA GLY A 135 -14.92 6.56 -2.41
C GLY A 135 -16.42 6.66 -2.08
N THR A 136 -17.08 7.76 -2.45
CA THR A 136 -18.53 7.96 -2.22
C THR A 136 -19.39 7.59 -3.44
N CYS A 137 -18.75 7.15 -4.52
CA CYS A 137 -19.34 6.61 -5.74
C CYS A 137 -18.57 5.36 -6.19
#